data_AF-A0A7W7P2C7-F1
#
_entry.id   AF-A0A7W7P2C7-F1
#
_cell.length_a   1.000
_cell.length_b   1.000
_cell.length_c   1.000
_cell.angle_alpha   90.00
_cell.angle_beta   90.00
_cell.angle_gamma   90.00
#
_symmetry.space_group_name_H-M   'P 1'
#
loop_
_entity.id
_entity.type
_entity.pdbx_description
1 polymer ?
#
loop_
_entity_poly.entity_id
_entity_poly.type
_entity_poly.pdbx_seq_one_letter_code
_entity_poly.pdbx_strand_id
1 'polypeptide(L)' 'MRKPKNRAVTEALLSFSQLSDGEQTAFISTMNCFLLASSKRRKMYIEQWEIEQGALKKSNDSLGHANG' A
#
# COMPACT_ATOMS: atom_id res chain seq x y z
N MET A 1 -23.96 -5.55 -12.79
CA MET A 1 -23.44 -4.18 -12.54
C MET A 1 -21.93 -4.24 -12.40
N ARG A 2 -21.16 -3.75 -13.38
CA ARG A 2 -19.70 -3.64 -13.25
C ARG A 2 -19.42 -2.52 -12.24
N LYS A 3 -18.79 -2.82 -11.09
CA LYS A 3 -18.29 -1.77 -10.18
C LYS A 3 -17.41 -0.82 -11.02
N PRO A 4 -17.58 0.52 -10.91
CA PRO A 4 -16.80 1.43 -11.74
C PRO A 4 -15.33 1.26 -11.36
N LYS A 5 -14.49 0.88 -12.34
CA LYS A 5 -13.03 0.71 -12.18
C LYS A 5 -12.38 1.90 -11.46
N ASN A 6 -13.04 3.06 -11.48
CA ASN A 6 -12.62 4.29 -10.84
C ASN A 6 -12.72 4.26 -9.32
N ARG A 7 -13.51 3.38 -8.68
CA ARG A 7 -13.70 3.42 -7.23
C ARG A 7 -12.40 3.20 -6.46
N ALA A 8 -11.61 2.19 -6.84
CA ALA A 8 -10.33 1.91 -6.18
C ALA A 8 -9.30 3.05 -6.41
N VAL A 9 -9.31 3.64 -7.61
CA VAL A 9 -8.46 4.79 -7.94
C VAL A 9 -8.87 6.01 -7.10
N THR A 10 -10.17 6.29 -7.00
CA THR A 10 -10.70 7.38 -6.17
C THR A 10 -10.38 7.17 -4.70
N GLU A 11 -10.55 5.96 -4.17
CA GLU A 11 -10.20 5.63 -2.78
C GLU A 11 -8.70 5.84 -2.53
N ALA A 12 -7.83 5.40 -3.45
CA ALA A 12 -6.38 5.64 -3.34
C ALA A 12 -6.02 7.14 -3.37
N LEU A 13 -6.67 7.93 -4.24
CA LEU A 13 -6.45 9.38 -4.32
C LEU A 13 -6.93 10.12 -3.05
N LEU A 14 -8.06 9.70 -2.48
CA LEU A 14 -8.56 10.25 -1.23
C LEU A 14 -7.60 9.93 -0.07
N SER A 15 -7.13 8.69 0.04
CA SER A 15 -6.13 8.33 1.05
C SER A 15 -4.83 9.10 0.89
N PHE A 16 -4.35 9.27 -0.35
CA PHE A 16 -3.17 10.07 -0.65
C PHE A 16 -3.34 11.54 -0.20
N SER A 17 -4.52 12.12 -0.42
CA SER A 17 -4.80 13.52 -0.05
C SER A 17 -4.78 13.80 1.45
N GLN A 18 -4.87 12.76 2.28
CA GLN A 18 -4.83 12.88 3.75
C GLN A 18 -3.41 12.83 4.32
N LEU A 19 -2.41 12.48 3.50
CA LEU A 19 -1.01 12.41 3.89
C LEU A 19 -0.40 13.82 4.02
N SER A 20 0.59 13.98 4.90
CA SER A 20 1.41 15.18 4.96
C SER A 20 2.27 15.35 3.71
N ASP A 21 2.76 16.56 3.43
CA ASP A 21 3.61 16.83 2.25
C ASP A 21 4.85 15.93 2.18
N GLY A 22 5.45 15.61 3.33
CA GLY A 22 6.59 14.70 3.42
C GLY A 22 6.22 13.27 3.01
N GLU A 23 5.08 12.77 3.51
CA GLU A 23 4.56 11.44 3.18
C GLU A 23 4.10 11.37 1.71
N GLN A 24 3.47 12.42 1.19
CA GLN A 24 3.11 12.53 -0.22
C GLN A 24 4.35 12.48 -1.12
N THR A 25 5.41 13.19 -0.75
CA THR A 25 6.68 13.18 -1.47
C THR A 25 7.32 11.78 -1.49
N ALA A 26 7.34 11.10 -0.33
CA ALA A 26 7.84 9.73 -0.22
C ALA A 26 7.01 8.75 -1.06
N PHE A 27 5.69 8.88 -1.04
CA PHE A 27 4.78 8.09 -1.87
C PHE A 27 5.06 8.27 -3.36
N ILE A 28 5.12 9.53 -3.84
CA ILE A 28 5.38 9.84 -5.25
C ILE A 28 6.73 9.26 -5.69
N SER A 29 7.78 9.43 -4.87
CA SER A 29 9.11 8.90 -5.16
C SER A 29 9.09 7.36 -5.31
N THR A 30 8.42 6.68 -4.38
CA THR A 30 8.27 5.23 -4.40
C THR A 30 7.50 4.76 -5.63
N MET A 31 6.39 5.43 -5.96
CA MET A 31 5.58 5.11 -7.14
C MET A 31 6.35 5.34 -8.45
N ASN A 32 7.12 6.41 -8.54
CA ASN A 32 7.98 6.65 -9.71
C ASN A 32 9.03 5.56 -9.88
N CYS A 33 9.67 5.14 -8.78
CA CYS A 33 10.61 4.01 -8.81
C CYS A 33 9.92 2.72 -9.29
N PHE A 34 8.71 2.44 -8.81
CA PHE A 34 7.94 1.27 -9.22
C PHE A 34 7.53 1.32 -10.70
N LEU A 35 6.98 2.43 -11.18
CA LEU A 35 6.47 2.58 -12.54
C LEU A 35 7.58 2.52 -13.60
N LEU A 36 8.76 3.03 -13.28
CA LEU A 36 9.94 2.98 -14.15
C LEU A 36 10.72 1.67 -14.05
N ALA A 37 10.39 0.80 -13.09
CA ALA A 37 11.11 -0.45 -12.89
C ALA A 37 10.78 -1.51 -13.95
N SER A 38 11.76 -2.37 -14.21
CA SER A 38 11.56 -3.57 -15.04
C SER A 38 10.48 -4.49 -14.45
N SER A 39 9.88 -5.35 -15.27
CA SER A 39 8.85 -6.30 -14.82
C SER A 39 9.31 -7.16 -13.63
N LYS A 40 10.56 -7.68 -13.70
CA LYS A 40 11.18 -8.46 -12.62
C LYS A 40 11.22 -7.67 -11.30
N ARG A 41 11.62 -6.39 -11.38
CA ARG A 41 11.77 -5.55 -10.19
C ARG A 41 10.41 -5.09 -9.63
N ARG A 42 9.41 -4.86 -10.49
CA ARG A 42 8.02 -4.64 -10.04
C ARG A 42 7.46 -5.83 -9.27
N LYS A 43 7.74 -7.07 -9.70
CA LYS A 43 7.34 -8.28 -8.96
C LYS A 43 7.93 -8.31 -7.55
N MET A 44 9.21 -7.97 -7.41
CA MET A 44 9.87 -7.89 -6.10
C MET A 44 9.23 -6.83 -5.19
N TYR A 45 8.88 -5.65 -5.72
CA TYR A 45 8.17 -4.63 -4.93
C TYR A 45 6.82 -5.14 -4.43
N ILE A 46 6.05 -5.83 -5.27
CA ILE A 46 4.76 -6.41 -4.88
C ILE A 46 4.95 -7.48 -3.79
N GLU A 47 5.89 -8.41 -3.97
CA GLU A 47 6.18 -9.46 -2.99
C GLU A 47 6.59 -8.86 -1.63
N GLN A 48 7.41 -7.80 -1.64
CA GLN A 48 7.81 -7.09 -0.43
C GLN A 48 6.60 -6.45 0.27
N TRP A 49 5.73 -5.75 -0.46
CA TRP A 49 4.52 -5.15 0.11
C TRP A 49 3.55 -6.18 0.67
N GLU A 50 3.41 -7.34 0.03
CA GLU A 50 2.58 -8.43 0.53
C GLU A 50 3.11 -9.01 1.85
N ILE A 51 4.44 -9.14 1.97
CA ILE A 51 5.10 -9.57 3.21
C ILE A 51 4.87 -8.55 4.34
N GLU A 52 5.06 -7.26 4.06
CA GLU A 52 4.85 -6.17 5.04
C GLU A 52 3.40 -6.12 5.54
N GLN A 53 2.43 -6.24 4.64
CA GLN A 53 1.01 -6.28 5.00
C GLN A 53 0.64 -7.55 5.77
N GLY A 54 1.23 -8.69 5.41
CA GLY A 54 1.09 -9.94 6.16
C GLY A 54 1.68 -9.86 7.56
N ALA A 55 2.81 -9.17 7.74
CA ALA A 55 3.44 -8.92 9.03
C ALA A 55 2.61 -7.96 9.91
N LEU A 56 2.09 -6.87 9.32
CA LEU A 56 1.19 -5.94 10.02
C LEU A 56 -0.05 -6.66 10.57
N LYS A 57 -0.65 -7.53 9.75
CA LYS A 57 -1.85 -8.28 10.14
C LYS A 57 -1.58 -9.23 11.31
N LYS A 58 -0.45 -9.95 11.29
CA LYS A 58 -0.03 -10.84 12.38
C LYS A 58 0.29 -10.08 13.67
N SER A 59 0.89 -8.89 13.57
CA SER A 59 1.16 -8.03 14.72
C SER A 59 -0.14 -7.53 15.37
N ASN A 60 -1.17 -7.25 14.57
CA ASN A 60 -2.45 -6.78 15.08
C ASN A 60 -3.26 -7.91 15.73
N ASP A 61 -3.21 -9.12 15.17
CA ASP A 61 -3.86 -10.31 15.74
C ASP A 61 -3.22 -10.75 17.07
N SER A 62 -1.92 -10.52 17.25
CA SER A 62 -1.20 -10.89 18.50
C SER A 62 -1.48 -9.94 19.68
N LEU A 63 -1.93 -8.71 19.41
CA LEU A 63 -2.35 -7.74 20.44
C LEU A 63 -3.78 -7.99 20.94
N GLY A 64 -4.59 -8.78 20.22
CA GLY A 64 -5.97 -9.09 20.59
C GLY A 64 -6.14 -10.25 21.59
N HIS A 65 -5.06 -10.92 21.98
CA HIS A 65 -5.11 -12.19 22.74
C HIS A 65 -4.52 -12.11 24.17
N ALA A 66 -4.36 -10.91 24.73
CA ALA A 66 -3.76 -10.69 26.05
C ALA A 66 -4.72 -10.10 27.12
N ASN A 67 -6.03 -10.13 26.88
CA ASN A 67 -7.04 -9.85 27.92
C ASN A 67 -8.21 -10.83 27.78
N GLY A 68 -8.16 -11.91 28.56
CA GLY A 68 -9.21 -12.91 28.73
C GLY A 68 -8.90 -13.78 29.94
#